data_AF-A0A1G2IG01-F1
#
_entry.id   AF-A0A1G2IG01-F1
#
_cell.length_a   1.000
_cell.length_b   1.000
_cell.length_c   1.000
_cell.angle_alpha   90.00
_cell.angle_beta   90.00
_cell.angle_gamma   90.00
#
_symmetry.space_group_name_H-M   'P 1'
#
loop_
_entity.id
_entity.type
_entity.pdbx_description
1 polymer ?
#
loop_
_entity_poly.entity_id
_entity_poly.type
_entity_poly.pdbx_seq_one_letter_code
_entity_poly.pdbx_strand_id
1 'polypeptide(L)'
;MASINLLYFFLSGFFGYVIGRWADNYLNFWIGDPHYLPDHWIYGLILMAVGLFAFESIFGLYVYSFGLGHFISDLKDCLNLKFYGSDGKQKNKRRFWHID
;
A
#
# COMPACT_ATOMS: atom_id res chain seq x y z
N MET A 1 5.28 -20.04 18.85
CA MET A 1 4.11 -19.32 18.30
C MET A 1 4.42 -17.86 17.97
N ALA A 2 5.01 -17.08 18.88
CA ALA A 2 5.38 -15.67 18.62
C ALA A 2 6.22 -15.47 17.35
N SER A 3 7.25 -16.28 17.12
CA SER A 3 8.12 -16.17 15.93
C SER A 3 7.40 -16.42 14.60
N ILE A 4 6.39 -17.30 14.60
CA ILE A 4 5.57 -17.59 13.40
C ILE A 4 4.65 -16.40 13.10
N ASN A 5 4.02 -15.83 14.14
CA ASN A 5 3.18 -14.64 13.99
C ASN A 5 3.98 -13.43 13.50
N LEU A 6 5.21 -13.28 13.97
CA LEU A 6 6.13 -12.25 13.51
C LEU A 6 6.51 -12.43 12.03
N LEU A 7 6.79 -13.67 11.61
CA LEU A 7 7.03 -13.97 10.20
C LEU A 7 5.81 -13.62 9.34
N TYR A 8 4.60 -14.01 9.74
CA TYR A 8 3.38 -13.67 9.00
C TYR A 8 3.08 -12.18 9.00
N PHE A 9 3.40 -11.46 10.07
CA PHE A 9 3.36 -10.01 10.08
C PHE A 9 4.26 -9.44 8.97
N PHE A 10 5.55 -9.78 8.95
CA PHE A 10 6.46 -9.25 7.94
C PHE A 10 6.09 -9.67 6.51
N LEU A 11 5.64 -10.91 6.30
CA LEU A 11 5.14 -11.36 5.01
C LEU A 11 3.91 -10.57 4.57
N SER A 12 2.96 -10.36 5.47
CA SER A 12 1.74 -9.59 5.20
C SER A 12 2.07 -8.14 4.81
N GLY A 13 2.96 -7.48 5.57
CA GLY A 13 3.46 -6.15 5.22
C GLY A 13 4.22 -6.12 3.90
N PHE A 14 5.06 -7.11 3.62
CA PHE A 14 5.75 -7.22 2.32
C PHE A 14 4.76 -7.33 1.16
N PHE A 15 3.73 -8.18 1.28
CA PHE A 15 2.69 -8.28 0.24
C PHE A 15 1.88 -6.99 0.09
N GLY A 16 1.56 -6.31 1.20
CA GLY A 16 0.92 -5.00 1.16
C GLY A 16 1.73 -3.99 0.35
N TYR A 17 3.05 -3.95 0.60
CA TYR A 17 3.98 -3.11 -0.15
C TYR A 17 4.02 -3.47 -1.65
N VAL A 18 4.21 -4.75 -1.97
CA VAL A 18 4.26 -5.25 -3.36
C VAL A 18 2.97 -4.90 -4.12
N ILE A 19 1.81 -5.09 -3.49
CA ILE A 19 0.51 -4.78 -4.10
C ILE A 19 0.34 -3.27 -4.30
N GLY A 20 0.76 -2.44 -3.34
CA GLY A 20 0.72 -0.98 -3.51
C GLY A 20 1.62 -0.51 -4.65
N ARG A 21 2.86 -1.01 -4.74
CA ARG A 21 3.75 -0.73 -5.88
C ARG A 21 3.19 -1.24 -7.20
N TRP A 22 2.53 -2.40 -7.20
CA TRP A 22 1.89 -2.92 -8.39
C TRP A 22 0.70 -2.06 -8.82
N ALA A 23 -0.14 -1.62 -7.89
CA ALA A 23 -1.30 -0.80 -8.18
C ALA A 23 -0.88 0.56 -8.80
N ASP A 24 0.10 1.22 -8.19
CA ASP A 24 0.69 2.47 -8.67
C ASP A 24 1.29 2.34 -10.09
N ASN A 25 2.06 1.28 -10.34
CA ASN A 25 2.78 1.12 -11.62
C ASN A 25 1.98 0.43 -12.73
N TYR A 26 0.89 -0.28 -12.42
CA TYR A 26 0.18 -1.10 -13.41
C TYR A 26 -1.32 -0.84 -13.39
N LEU A 27 -1.96 -0.91 -12.22
CA LEU A 27 -3.42 -0.80 -12.11
C LEU A 27 -3.91 0.55 -12.63
N ASN A 28 -3.28 1.66 -12.21
CA ASN A 28 -3.59 3.02 -12.68
C ASN A 28 -3.66 3.11 -14.20
N PHE A 29 -2.69 2.52 -14.91
CA PHE A 29 -2.67 2.49 -16.36
C PHE A 29 -3.78 1.64 -16.99
N TRP A 30 -4.17 0.56 -16.32
CA TRP A 30 -5.22 -0.34 -16.81
C TRP A 30 -6.60 0.29 -16.70
N ILE A 31 -6.81 1.12 -15.67
CA ILE A 31 -8.07 1.83 -15.44
C ILE A 31 -8.13 3.23 -16.06
N GLY A 32 -7.12 3.60 -16.87
CA GLY A 32 -7.14 4.85 -17.64
C GLY A 32 -6.72 6.10 -16.85
N ASP A 33 -5.92 5.94 -15.79
CA ASP A 33 -5.34 7.02 -14.99
C ASP A 33 -6.37 7.99 -14.38
N PRO A 34 -7.37 7.48 -13.64
CA PRO A 34 -8.48 8.29 -13.13
C PRO A 34 -7.99 9.29 -12.08
N HIS A 35 -8.19 10.58 -12.36
CA HIS A 35 -7.83 11.66 -11.44
C HIS A 35 -8.71 11.76 -10.20
N TYR A 36 -9.86 11.09 -10.18
CA TYR A 36 -10.83 11.16 -9.07
C TYR A 36 -10.62 10.07 -8.00
N LEU A 37 -9.78 9.07 -8.26
CA LEU A 37 -9.52 8.03 -7.28
C LEU A 37 -8.56 8.53 -6.19
N PRO A 38 -8.82 8.18 -4.92
CA PRO A 38 -7.87 8.40 -3.83
C PRO A 38 -6.50 7.78 -4.13
N ASP A 39 -5.44 8.46 -3.71
CA ASP A 39 -4.08 7.94 -3.78
C ASP A 39 -3.88 6.68 -2.93
N HIS A 40 -2.87 5.89 -3.27
CA HIS A 40 -2.75 4.52 -2.80
C HIS A 40 -2.49 4.45 -1.29
N TRP A 41 -1.76 5.42 -0.75
CA TRP A 41 -1.52 5.50 0.68
C TRP A 41 -2.82 5.62 1.50
N ILE A 42 -3.90 6.19 0.95
CA ILE A 42 -5.18 6.33 1.65
C ILE A 42 -5.80 4.96 1.92
N TYR A 43 -5.76 4.03 0.95
CA TYR A 43 -6.24 2.66 1.18
C TYR A 43 -5.38 1.94 2.22
N GLY A 44 -4.06 2.18 2.22
CA GLY A 44 -3.15 1.66 3.25
C GLY A 44 -3.53 2.17 4.65
N LEU A 45 -3.80 3.47 4.77
CA LEU A 45 -4.24 4.09 6.03
C LEU A 45 -5.58 3.54 6.51
N ILE A 46 -6.56 3.34 5.61
CA ILE A 46 -7.85 2.72 5.94
C ILE A 46 -7.65 1.29 6.46
N LEU A 47 -6.80 0.49 5.82
CA LEU A 47 -6.52 -0.88 6.26
C LEU A 47 -5.82 -0.90 7.61
N MET A 48 -4.90 0.03 7.88
CA MET A 48 -4.32 0.20 9.21
C MET A 48 -5.39 0.53 10.25
N ALA A 49 -6.30 1.47 9.96
CA ALA A 49 -7.39 1.81 10.87
C ALA A 49 -8.31 0.61 11.16
N VAL A 50 -8.74 -0.11 10.12
CA VAL A 50 -9.55 -1.34 10.25
C VAL A 50 -8.81 -2.40 11.07
N GLY A 51 -7.52 -2.61 10.82
CA GLY A 51 -6.68 -3.54 11.57
C GLY A 51 -6.57 -3.17 13.06
N LEU A 52 -6.48 -1.88 13.40
CA LEU A 52 -6.47 -1.39 14.78
C LEU A 52 -7.80 -1.67 15.51
N PHE A 53 -8.94 -1.47 14.85
CA PHE A 53 -10.24 -1.78 15.46
C PHE A 53 -10.50 -3.29 15.60
N ALA A 54 -9.80 -4.13 14.82
CA ALA A 54 -9.91 -5.59 14.86
C ALA A 54 -8.73 -6.28 15.58
N PHE A 55 -7.91 -5.54 16.32
CA PHE A 55 -6.61 -6.00 16.87
C PHE A 55 -6.72 -7.12 17.91
N GLU A 56 -7.91 -7.34 18.47
CA GLU A 56 -8.19 -8.49 19.35
C GLU A 56 -8.01 -9.84 18.61
N SER A 57 -8.06 -9.82 17.28
CA SER A 57 -7.82 -10.98 16.43
C SER A 57 -6.43 -10.94 15.79
N ILE A 58 -5.81 -12.12 15.63
CA ILE A 58 -4.56 -12.26 14.87
C ILE A 58 -4.72 -11.76 13.42
N PHE A 59 -5.94 -11.84 12.89
CA PHE A 59 -6.27 -11.31 11.58
C PHE A 59 -6.16 -9.78 11.53
N GLY A 60 -6.59 -9.07 12.58
CA GLY A 60 -6.42 -7.63 12.71
C GLY A 60 -4.97 -7.19 12.66
N LEU A 61 -4.07 -7.95 13.30
CA LEU A 61 -2.62 -7.72 13.22
C LEU A 61 -2.08 -7.85 11.78
N TYR A 62 -2.54 -8.86 11.02
CA TYR A 62 -2.14 -9.04 9.63
C TYR A 62 -2.74 -7.98 8.71
N VAL A 63 -4.01 -7.63 8.87
CA VAL A 63 -4.66 -6.52 8.14
C VAL A 63 -3.92 -5.21 8.39
N TYR A 64 -3.57 -4.93 9.65
CA TYR A 64 -2.76 -3.76 10.01
C TYR A 64 -1.41 -3.79 9.30
N SER A 65 -0.70 -4.92 9.36
CA SER A 65 0.61 -5.07 8.73
C SER A 65 0.56 -4.88 7.21
N PHE A 66 -0.43 -5.48 6.56
CA PHE A 66 -0.69 -5.29 5.14
C PHE A 66 -0.95 -3.83 4.81
N GLY A 67 -1.82 -3.16 5.57
CA GLY A 67 -2.11 -1.73 5.43
C GLY A 67 -0.87 -0.87 5.57
N LEU A 68 -0.03 -1.17 6.57
CA LEU A 68 1.26 -0.49 6.79
C LEU A 68 2.20 -0.65 5.59
N GLY A 69 2.34 -1.87 5.07
CA GLY A 69 3.12 -2.13 3.87
C GLY A 69 2.60 -1.35 2.65
N HIS A 70 1.29 -1.37 2.44
CA HIS A 70 0.63 -0.65 1.36
C HIS A 70 0.82 0.87 1.49
N PHE A 71 0.68 1.42 2.70
CA PHE A 71 0.94 2.83 2.99
C PHE A 71 2.39 3.22 2.70
N ILE A 72 3.36 2.42 3.15
CA ILE A 72 4.79 2.69 2.91
C ILE A 72 5.13 2.68 1.42
N SER A 73 4.45 1.88 0.61
CA SER A 73 4.69 1.80 -0.84
C SER A 73 4.48 3.11 -1.60
N ASP A 74 3.74 4.03 -0.97
CA ASP A 74 3.31 5.33 -1.51
C ASP A 74 3.56 6.48 -0.50
N LEU A 75 4.53 6.29 0.40
CA LEU A 75 4.84 7.24 1.48
C LEU A 75 5.22 8.63 0.96
N LYS A 76 5.86 8.71 -0.21
CA LYS A 76 6.24 9.98 -0.83
C LYS A 76 5.02 10.84 -1.13
N ASP A 77 3.94 10.25 -1.65
CA ASP A 77 2.73 10.99 -2.03
C ASP A 77 1.99 11.46 -0.77
N CYS A 78 1.97 10.63 0.28
CA CYS A 78 1.48 11.03 1.60
C CYS A 78 2.26 12.22 2.18
N LEU A 79 3.61 12.20 2.12
CA LEU A 79 4.44 13.29 2.63
C LEU A 79 4.25 14.59 1.85
N ASN A 80 3.86 14.51 0.59
CA ASN A 80 3.53 15.66 -0.26
C ASN A 80 2.05 16.05 -0.20
N LEU A 81 1.24 15.43 0.68
CA LEU A 81 -0.19 15.68 0.84
C LEU A 81 -0.98 15.55 -0.48
N LYS A 82 -0.56 14.60 -1.32
CA LYS A 82 -1.25 14.27 -2.55
C LYS A 82 -2.35 13.26 -2.21
N PHE A 83 -3.61 13.63 -2.44
CA PHE A 83 -4.76 12.80 -2.05
C PHE A 83 -5.47 12.11 -3.21
N TYR A 84 -5.23 12.58 -4.44
CA TYR A 84 -5.99 12.18 -5.62
C TYR A 84 -5.11 12.15 -6.86
N GLY A 85 -5.44 11.19 -7.73
CA GLY A 85 -4.94 11.14 -9.09
C GLY A 85 -3.51 10.61 -9.21
N SER A 86 -3.21 10.07 -10.38
CA SER A 86 -1.91 9.48 -10.66
C SER A 86 -0.80 10.53 -10.83
N ASP A 87 0.43 10.09 -10.62
CA ASP A 87 1.67 10.85 -10.85
C ASP A 87 1.92 11.25 -12.32
N GLY A 88 0.98 10.95 -13.24
CA GLY A 88 1.18 11.12 -14.68
C GLY A 88 2.37 10.30 -15.18
N LYS A 89 2.68 9.18 -14.50
CA LYS A 89 3.80 8.30 -14.86
C LYS A 89 3.62 7.87 -16.31
N GLN A 90 4.67 7.97 -17.12
CA GLN A 90 4.66 7.39 -18.45
C GLN A 90 4.89 5.87 -18.36
N LYS A 91 4.18 5.06 -19.15
CA LYS A 91 4.30 3.57 -19.13
C LYS A 91 5.74 3.07 -19.26
N ASN A 92 6.59 3.81 -19.98
CA ASN A 92 8.00 3.52 -20.24
C ASN A 92 8.96 3.91 -19.10
N LYS A 93 8.48 4.57 -18.03
CA LYS A 93 9.29 5.02 -16.88
C LYS A 93 8.87 4.39 -15.54
N ARG A 94 8.20 3.24 -15.58
CA ARG A 94 7.78 2.50 -14.37
C ARG A 94 8.99 2.10 -13.53
N ARG A 95 8.97 2.42 -12.24
CA ARG A 95 10.01 2.04 -11.29
C ARG A 95 9.36 1.28 -10.14
N PHE A 96 9.35 -0.05 -10.24
CA PHE A 96 8.65 -0.88 -9.24
C PHE A 96 9.27 -0.71 -7.84
N TRP A 97 10.59 -0.77 -7.73
CA TRP A 97 11.29 -0.70 -6.45
C TRP A 97 11.80 0.71 -6.08
N HIS A 98 11.78 1.67 -7.02
CA HIS A 98 12.51 2.94 -6.89
C HIS A 98 14.00 2.77 -6.47
N ILE A 99 14.58 1.58 -6.68
CA ILE A 99 16.00 1.33 -6.53
C ILE A 99 16.66 1.78 -7.84
N ASP A 100 17.25 2.96 -7.83
CA ASP A 100 18.30 3.38 -8.77
C ASP A 100 19.62 3.44 -8.01
#